data_AF-A0A523UYC4-F1
#
_entry.id   AF-A0A523UYC4-F1
#
_cell.length_a   1.000
_cell.length_b   1.000
_cell.length_c   1.000
_cell.angle_alpha   90.00
_cell.angle_beta   90.00
_cell.angle_gamma   90.00
#
_symmetry.space_group_name_H-M   'P 1'
#
loop_
_entity.id
_entity.type
_entity.pdbx_description
1 polymer ?
#
loop_
_entity_poly.entity_id
_entity_poly.type
_entity_poly.pdbx_seq_one_letter_code
_entity_poly.pdbx_strand_id
1 'polypeptide(L)'
;MEGVVQILTEIHKNKAKLITSALTKAEILRSTLPQGAEQKLGGALRRRNCIVAETDDRVWRLAHEIRDFYERLKAKNGLPTVTLPDAVHLATAILYEADEFHTFDENDKPGKRRALIPLSGNVADKYSLVICKPIASQMDVFEGTKT
;
A
#
# COMPACT_ATOMS: atom_id res chain seq x y z
N MET A 1 -6.26 1.34 14.81
CA MET A 1 -7.02 1.94 13.70
C MET A 1 -6.83 3.45 13.59
N GLU A 2 -6.31 4.13 14.63
CA GLU A 2 -6.14 5.59 14.64
C GLU A 2 -5.29 6.13 13.48
N GLY A 3 -4.19 5.45 13.12
CA GLY A 3 -3.34 5.88 12.00
C GLY A 3 -4.08 5.91 10.65
N VAL A 4 -4.97 4.94 10.41
CA VAL A 4 -5.82 4.94 9.20
C VAL A 4 -6.75 6.15 9.21
N VAL A 5 -7.39 6.45 10.35
CA VAL A 5 -8.30 7.60 10.48
C VAL A 5 -7.56 8.91 10.26
N GLN A 6 -6.33 9.03 10.76
CA GLN A 6 -5.52 10.21 10.54
C GLN A 6 -5.16 10.40 9.06
N ILE A 7 -4.66 9.38 8.38
CA ILE A 7 -4.36 9.46 6.95
C ILE A 7 -5.61 9.80 6.14
N LEU A 8 -6.75 9.19 6.45
CA LEU A 8 -8.04 9.53 5.84
C LEU A 8 -8.45 10.99 6.10
N THR A 9 -8.14 11.53 7.28
CA THR A 9 -8.41 12.93 7.63
C THR A 9 -7.53 13.88 6.83
N GLU A 10 -6.25 13.56 6.64
CA GLU A 10 -5.32 14.37 5.84
C GLU A 10 -5.70 14.35 4.35
N ILE A 11 -6.12 13.18 3.83
CA ILE A 11 -6.74 13.07 2.50
C ILE A 11 -8.01 13.94 2.47
N HIS A 12 -8.91 13.84 3.44
CA HIS A 12 -10.15 14.64 3.45
C HIS A 12 -9.88 16.15 3.45
N LYS A 13 -8.81 16.60 4.13
CA LYS A 13 -8.35 17.99 4.19
C LYS A 13 -7.51 18.42 2.98
N ASN A 14 -7.36 17.58 1.95
CA ASN A 14 -6.48 17.80 0.79
C ASN A 14 -5.00 18.05 1.13
N LYS A 15 -4.54 17.55 2.28
CA LYS A 15 -3.14 17.61 2.69
C LYS A 15 -2.31 16.42 2.19
N ALA A 16 -2.99 15.34 1.79
CA ALA A 16 -2.39 14.18 1.15
C ALA A 16 -3.20 13.78 -0.10
N LYS A 17 -2.51 13.14 -1.05
CA LYS A 17 -3.14 12.46 -2.19
C LYS A 17 -3.14 10.96 -1.96
N LEU A 18 -4.27 10.32 -2.20
CA LEU A 18 -4.37 8.87 -2.21
C LEU A 18 -4.08 8.36 -3.61
N ILE A 19 -3.16 7.40 -3.75
CA ILE A 19 -2.89 6.70 -5.01
C ILE A 19 -3.18 5.22 -4.77
N THR A 20 -3.93 4.59 -5.68
CA THR A 20 -4.26 3.18 -5.57
C THR A 20 -4.41 2.57 -6.96
N SER A 21 -4.09 1.28 -7.13
CA SER A 21 -4.36 0.59 -8.40
C SER A 21 -5.87 0.41 -8.61
N ALA A 22 -6.34 0.42 -9.86
CA ALA A 22 -7.69 0.00 -10.20
C ALA A 22 -8.04 -1.41 -9.67
N LEU A 23 -7.02 -2.27 -9.50
CA LEU A 23 -7.15 -3.62 -8.92
C LEU A 23 -7.74 -3.61 -7.50
N THR A 24 -7.51 -2.53 -6.75
CA THR A 24 -8.05 -2.33 -5.38
C THR A 24 -9.57 -2.51 -5.35
N LYS A 25 -10.27 -2.10 -6.42
CA LYS A 25 -11.72 -2.29 -6.52
C LYS A 25 -12.07 -3.78 -6.55
N ALA A 26 -11.36 -4.59 -7.34
CA ALA A 26 -11.62 -6.02 -7.41
C ALA A 26 -11.29 -6.75 -6.09
N GLU A 27 -10.27 -6.30 -5.37
CA GLU A 27 -9.89 -6.88 -4.07
C GLU A 27 -10.89 -6.57 -2.97
N ILE A 28 -11.35 -5.32 -2.89
CA ILE A 28 -12.29 -4.88 -1.85
C ILE A 28 -13.73 -5.33 -2.15
N LEU A 29 -14.13 -5.34 -3.43
CA LEU A 29 -15.50 -5.70 -3.84
C LEU A 29 -15.75 -7.21 -3.89
N ARG A 30 -14.76 -8.04 -3.56
CA ARG A 30 -14.96 -9.48 -3.31
C ARG A 30 -15.73 -9.69 -1.99
N SER A 31 -17.05 -9.51 -2.08
CA SER A 31 -18.12 -10.19 -1.32
C SER A 31 -18.23 -10.03 0.21
N THR A 32 -17.53 -9.09 0.85
CA THR A 32 -17.68 -8.85 2.31
C THR A 32 -18.27 -7.48 2.66
N LEU A 33 -18.52 -6.63 1.66
CA LEU A 33 -19.02 -5.29 1.89
C LEU A 33 -20.56 -5.25 2.00
N PRO A 34 -21.10 -4.61 3.05
CA PRO A 34 -22.53 -4.35 3.15
C PRO A 34 -23.06 -3.57 1.95
N GLN A 35 -24.34 -3.78 1.63
CA GLN A 35 -25.05 -3.03 0.59
C GLN A 35 -24.90 -1.51 0.86
N GLY A 36 -24.29 -0.78 -0.09
CA GLY A 36 -24.00 0.66 0.02
C GLY A 36 -22.56 1.04 0.39
N ALA A 37 -21.73 0.10 0.87
CA ALA A 37 -20.31 0.38 1.10
C ALA A 37 -19.53 0.55 -0.21
N GLU A 38 -19.92 -0.16 -1.27
CA GLU A 38 -19.38 0.04 -2.62
C GLU A 38 -19.62 1.45 -3.14
N GLN A 39 -20.82 2.00 -2.94
CA GLN A 39 -21.14 3.38 -3.35
C GLN A 39 -20.31 4.39 -2.57
N LYS A 40 -20.10 4.17 -1.27
CA LYS A 40 -19.24 5.02 -0.43
C LYS A 40 -17.79 4.97 -0.89
N LEU A 41 -17.26 3.78 -1.20
CA LEU A 41 -15.91 3.59 -1.73
C LEU A 41 -15.77 4.28 -3.09
N GLY A 42 -16.72 4.05 -4.00
CA GLY A 42 -16.74 4.69 -5.31
C GLY A 42 -16.80 6.22 -5.22
N GLY A 43 -17.63 6.76 -4.33
CA GLY A 43 -17.68 8.19 -4.06
C GLY A 43 -16.38 8.73 -3.48
N ALA A 44 -15.73 7.98 -2.60
CA ALA A 44 -14.46 8.39 -2.00
C ALA A 44 -13.31 8.42 -3.01
N LEU A 45 -13.24 7.46 -3.92
CA LEU A 45 -12.21 7.37 -4.95
C LEU A 45 -12.40 8.36 -6.12
N ARG A 46 -13.58 9.00 -6.23
CA ARG A 46 -13.85 10.05 -7.22
C ARG A 46 -13.37 11.45 -6.82
N ARG A 47 -12.83 11.61 -5.61
CA ARG A 47 -12.31 12.91 -5.14
C ARG A 47 -11.07 13.30 -5.95
N ARG A 48 -10.86 14.61 -6.12
CA ARG A 48 -9.75 15.15 -6.93
C ARG A 48 -8.37 14.79 -6.40
N ASN A 49 -8.25 14.50 -5.11
CA ASN A 49 -7.02 14.08 -4.46
C ASN A 49 -6.93 12.55 -4.30
N CYS A 50 -7.78 11.79 -4.98
CA CYS A 50 -7.67 10.35 -5.13
C CYS A 50 -7.35 10.01 -6.59
N ILE A 51 -6.28 9.24 -6.79
CA ILE A 51 -5.85 8.76 -8.09
C ILE A 51 -6.06 7.25 -8.09
N VAL A 52 -6.96 6.80 -8.96
CA VAL A 52 -7.10 5.38 -9.28
C VAL A 52 -6.30 5.14 -10.55
N ALA A 53 -5.13 4.52 -10.42
CA ALA A 53 -4.25 4.24 -11.52
C ALA A 53 -4.75 3.01 -12.30
N GLU A 54 -5.04 3.20 -13.58
CA GLU A 54 -5.33 2.09 -14.49
C GLU A 54 -4.06 1.26 -14.72
N THR A 55 -4.23 -0.05 -14.84
CA THR A 55 -3.08 -0.95 -15.02
C THR A 55 -2.71 -1.03 -16.50
N ASP A 56 -1.74 -0.22 -16.90
CA ASP A 56 -1.16 -0.24 -18.25
C ASP A 56 0.03 -1.20 -18.35
N ASP A 57 0.59 -1.32 -19.55
CA ASP A 57 1.73 -2.19 -19.83
C ASP A 57 3.00 -1.82 -19.03
N ARG A 58 3.17 -0.56 -18.61
CA ARG A 58 4.31 -0.15 -17.77
C ARG A 58 4.16 -0.73 -16.36
N VAL A 59 2.95 -0.66 -15.80
CA VAL A 59 2.64 -1.27 -14.50
C VAL A 59 2.86 -2.78 -14.56
N TRP A 60 2.37 -3.45 -15.61
CA TRP A 60 2.54 -4.90 -15.76
C TRP A 60 4.00 -5.33 -15.92
N ARG A 61 4.79 -4.60 -16.72
CA ARG A 61 6.22 -4.88 -16.87
C ARG A 61 6.97 -4.72 -15.55
N LEU A 62 6.70 -3.65 -14.80
CA LEU A 62 7.32 -3.45 -13.50
C LEU A 62 6.87 -4.49 -12.46
N ALA A 63 5.59 -4.84 -12.42
CA ALA A 63 5.08 -5.88 -11.54
C ALA A 63 5.71 -7.26 -11.84
N HIS A 64 5.92 -7.57 -13.13
CA HIS A 64 6.66 -8.76 -13.55
C HIS A 64 8.11 -8.72 -13.05
N GLU A 65 8.82 -7.62 -13.26
CA GLU A 65 10.21 -7.44 -12.81
C GLU A 65 10.36 -7.66 -11.30
N ILE A 66 9.47 -7.06 -10.50
CA ILE A 66 9.43 -7.23 -9.04
C ILE A 66 9.25 -8.70 -8.68
N ARG A 67 8.26 -9.38 -9.27
CA ARG A 67 7.97 -10.80 -8.98
C ARG A 67 9.10 -11.72 -9.39
N ASP A 68 9.68 -11.49 -10.56
CA ASP A 68 10.76 -12.28 -11.12
C ASP A 68 12.03 -12.19 -10.26
N PHE A 69 12.34 -10.99 -9.74
CA PHE A 69 13.40 -10.81 -8.75
C PHE A 69 13.17 -11.67 -7.48
N TYR A 70 11.98 -11.60 -6.88
CA TYR A 70 11.70 -12.33 -5.64
C TYR A 70 11.54 -13.84 -5.85
N GLU A 71 11.14 -14.30 -7.04
CA GLU A 71 11.13 -15.73 -7.36
C GLU A 71 12.56 -16.28 -7.46
N ARG A 72 13.51 -15.53 -8.03
CA ARG A 72 14.94 -15.91 -7.97
C ARG A 72 15.47 -15.93 -6.54
N LEU A 73 15.01 -15.01 -5.69
CA LEU A 73 15.47 -14.88 -4.31
C LEU A 73 14.93 -16.01 -3.40
N LYS A 74 13.79 -16.61 -3.75
CA LYS A 74 13.19 -17.75 -3.04
C LYS A 74 14.14 -18.91 -2.85
N ALA A 75 15.01 -19.20 -3.82
CA ALA A 75 16.03 -20.24 -3.70
C ALA A 75 17.04 -19.96 -2.57
N LYS A 76 17.21 -18.69 -2.17
CA LYS A 76 18.16 -18.27 -1.13
C LYS A 76 17.53 -18.17 0.26
N ASN A 77 16.28 -17.68 0.36
CA ASN A 77 15.63 -17.40 1.66
C ASN A 77 14.38 -18.24 1.94
N GLY A 78 13.94 -19.10 1.02
CA GLY A 78 12.75 -19.95 1.17
C GLY A 78 11.42 -19.18 1.22
N LEU A 79 11.43 -17.86 1.03
CA LEU A 79 10.23 -17.04 1.01
C LEU A 79 9.64 -17.03 -0.40
N PRO A 80 8.31 -17.16 -0.56
CA PRO A 80 7.67 -17.10 -1.86
C PRO A 80 7.88 -15.72 -2.52
N THR A 81 7.65 -15.67 -3.83
CA THR A 81 7.57 -14.39 -4.54
C THR A 81 6.38 -13.54 -4.05
N VAL A 82 6.42 -12.24 -4.35
CA VAL A 82 5.33 -11.30 -4.09
C VAL A 82 4.10 -11.72 -4.90
N THR A 83 2.90 -11.60 -4.32
CA THR A 83 1.66 -11.97 -5.04
C THR A 83 1.40 -11.02 -6.21
N LEU A 84 0.54 -11.40 -7.16
CA LEU A 84 0.31 -10.57 -8.34
C LEU A 84 -0.35 -9.23 -7.94
N PRO A 85 -1.38 -9.22 -7.07
CA PRO A 85 -1.95 -7.96 -6.62
C PRO A 85 -0.96 -7.07 -5.87
N ASP A 86 -0.19 -7.63 -4.94
CA ASP A 86 0.82 -6.87 -4.19
C ASP A 86 1.88 -6.26 -5.14
N ALA A 87 2.33 -7.01 -6.14
CA ALA A 87 3.31 -6.53 -7.12
C ALA A 87 2.75 -5.41 -7.99
N VAL A 88 1.46 -5.47 -8.37
CA VAL A 88 0.78 -4.41 -9.13
C VAL A 88 0.66 -3.14 -8.29
N HIS A 89 0.33 -3.26 -7.00
CA HIS A 89 0.26 -2.11 -6.10
C HIS A 89 1.61 -1.46 -5.88
N LEU A 90 2.66 -2.26 -5.64
CA LEU A 90 4.04 -1.76 -5.53
C LEU A 90 4.48 -1.07 -6.82
N ALA A 91 4.24 -1.70 -7.98
CA ALA A 91 4.57 -1.12 -9.28
C ALA A 91 3.84 0.22 -9.51
N THR A 92 2.56 0.29 -9.13
CA THR A 92 1.77 1.52 -9.19
C THR A 92 2.37 2.61 -8.33
N ALA A 93 2.71 2.31 -7.07
CA ALA A 93 3.30 3.28 -6.15
C ALA A 93 4.65 3.80 -6.63
N ILE A 94 5.51 2.92 -7.18
CA ILE A 94 6.81 3.28 -7.75
C ILE A 94 6.63 4.19 -8.97
N LEU A 95 5.77 3.82 -9.92
CA LEU A 95 5.58 4.59 -11.16
C LEU A 95 4.91 5.96 -10.94
N TYR A 96 4.13 6.08 -9.87
CA TYR A 96 3.47 7.33 -9.49
C TYR A 96 4.28 8.10 -8.43
N GLU A 97 5.50 7.66 -8.13
CA GLU A 97 6.42 8.33 -7.19
C GLU A 97 5.75 8.61 -5.83
N ALA A 98 5.02 7.62 -5.32
CA ALA A 98 4.38 7.75 -4.01
C ALA A 98 5.42 7.91 -2.90
N ASP A 99 5.18 8.87 -2.00
CA ASP A 99 6.06 9.10 -0.84
C ASP A 99 6.07 7.87 0.09
N GLU A 100 4.91 7.27 0.31
CA GLU A 100 4.71 6.13 1.20
C GLU A 100 3.71 5.12 0.64
N PHE A 101 3.98 3.83 0.88
CA PHE A 101 3.10 2.71 0.62
C PHE A 101 2.58 2.14 1.94
N HIS A 102 1.28 2.33 2.20
CA HIS A 102 0.67 1.91 3.46
C HIS A 102 0.12 0.49 3.38
N THR A 103 0.56 -0.38 4.30
CA THR A 103 0.10 -1.79 4.37
C THR A 103 0.23 -2.35 5.78
N PHE A 104 -0.52 -3.40 6.09
CA PHE A 104 -0.40 -4.16 7.36
C PHE A 104 0.36 -5.47 7.20
N ASP A 105 1.02 -5.68 6.06
CA ASP A 105 1.77 -6.91 5.79
C ASP A 105 3.18 -6.85 6.38
N GLU A 106 3.28 -7.20 7.66
CA GLU A 106 4.46 -6.98 8.49
C GLU A 106 5.43 -8.14 8.52
N ASN A 107 4.89 -9.37 8.62
CA ASN A 107 5.66 -10.52 9.03
C ASN A 107 5.64 -11.58 7.94
N ASP A 108 6.85 -11.95 7.50
CA ASP A 108 7.04 -13.08 6.60
C ASP A 108 6.49 -14.37 7.22
N LYS A 109 5.92 -15.22 6.37
CA LYS A 109 5.49 -16.57 6.72
C LYS A 109 6.18 -17.54 5.75
N PRO A 110 7.34 -18.11 6.13
CA PRO A 110 8.07 -19.04 5.27
C PRO A 110 7.17 -20.11 4.65
N GLY A 111 7.36 -20.34 3.35
CA GLY A 111 6.54 -21.27 2.56
C GLY A 111 5.09 -20.84 2.29
N LYS A 112 4.60 -19.73 2.86
CA LYS A 112 3.20 -19.26 2.69
C LYS A 112 3.11 -17.87 2.07
N ARG A 113 3.83 -16.89 2.61
CA ARG A 113 3.71 -15.48 2.21
C ARG A 113 4.99 -14.70 2.51
N ARG A 114 5.38 -13.85 1.58
CA ARG A 114 6.35 -12.77 1.80
C ARG A 114 5.60 -11.50 2.20
N ALA A 115 6.05 -10.85 3.26
CA ALA A 115 5.51 -9.59 3.74
C ALA A 115 6.04 -8.40 2.93
N LEU A 116 5.34 -7.27 2.98
CA LEU A 116 5.68 -6.07 2.21
C LEU A 116 6.51 -5.05 3.01
N ILE A 117 6.23 -4.88 4.31
CA ILE A 117 6.97 -3.94 5.16
C ILE A 117 8.48 -4.25 5.21
N PRO A 118 8.94 -5.51 5.28
CA PRO A 118 10.36 -5.82 5.20
C PRO A 118 11.06 -5.39 3.90
N LEU A 119 10.30 -5.04 2.85
CA LEU A 119 10.83 -4.58 1.56
C LEU A 119 11.03 -3.06 1.52
N SER A 120 10.68 -2.35 2.60
CA SER A 120 10.79 -0.89 2.70
C SER A 120 12.22 -0.40 2.44
N GLY A 121 12.34 0.67 1.65
CA GLY A 121 13.60 1.29 1.28
C GLY A 121 14.30 0.62 0.09
N ASN A 122 14.03 -0.65 -0.21
CA ASN A 122 14.64 -1.30 -1.37
C ASN A 122 13.76 -2.44 -1.93
N VAL A 123 12.83 -2.08 -2.82
CA VAL A 123 12.00 -3.05 -3.54
C VAL A 123 12.77 -3.57 -4.76
N ALA A 124 12.92 -4.90 -4.82
CA ALA A 124 13.57 -5.60 -5.92
C ALA A 124 15.02 -5.15 -6.22
N ASP A 125 15.74 -4.73 -5.17
CA ASP A 125 17.12 -4.26 -5.21
C ASP A 125 17.38 -3.06 -6.15
N LYS A 126 16.32 -2.29 -6.44
CA LYS A 126 16.35 -1.24 -7.48
C LYS A 126 15.49 -0.03 -7.16
N TYR A 127 14.34 -0.22 -6.51
CA TYR A 127 13.36 0.84 -6.33
C TYR A 127 13.28 1.26 -4.87
N SER A 128 13.58 2.54 -4.61
CA SER A 128 13.39 3.15 -3.29
C SER A 128 11.92 3.47 -3.09
N LEU A 129 11.27 2.79 -2.15
CA LEU A 129 9.89 3.04 -1.75
C LEU A 129 9.75 2.83 -0.25
N VAL A 130 9.20 3.81 0.47
CA VAL A 130 8.91 3.65 1.91
C VAL A 130 7.64 2.83 2.05
N ILE A 131 7.73 1.66 2.69
CA ILE A 131 6.59 0.80 2.98
C ILE A 131 6.36 0.79 4.49
N CYS A 132 5.18 1.21 4.95
CA CYS A 132 4.95 1.45 6.37
C CYS A 132 3.51 1.21 6.85
N LYS A 133 3.41 1.15 8.18
CA LYS A 133 2.22 1.36 9.01
C LYS A 133 1.50 2.67 8.63
N PRO A 134 0.16 2.77 8.49
CA PRO A 134 -0.50 4.03 8.80
C PRO A 134 -0.21 4.41 10.26
N ILE A 135 0.60 5.44 10.48
CA ILE A 135 0.97 5.94 11.82
C ILE A 135 0.03 7.09 12.20
N ALA A 136 -0.48 7.07 13.43
CA ALA A 136 -1.10 8.25 14.01
C ALA A 136 -0.02 9.07 14.73
N SER A 137 0.01 10.39 14.52
CA SER A 137 0.78 11.28 15.37
C SER A 137 0.09 11.32 16.74
N GLN A 138 0.67 10.63 17.72
CA GLN A 138 0.34 10.87 19.12
C GLN A 138 0.79 12.28 19.48
N MET A 139 -0.13 13.11 19.97
CA MET A 139 0.27 14.33 20.66
C MET A 139 0.83 13.91 22.02
N ASP A 140 2.07 14.30 22.32
CA ASP A 140 2.62 14.13 23.67
C ASP A 140 1.74 14.91 24.67
N VAL A 141 1.22 14.22 25.67
CA VAL A 141 0.33 14.79 26.70
C VAL A 141 1.13 15.53 27.79
N PHE A 142 2.42 15.79 27.59
CA PHE A 142 3.30 16.38 28.61
C PHE A 142 3.68 17.84 28.30
N GLU A 143 2.69 18.71 28.20
CA GLU A 143 2.87 20.14 28.49
C GLU A 143 1.78 20.59 29.45
N GLY A 144 2.00 20.46 30.77
CA GLY A 144 1.10 21.11 31.71
C GLY A 144 1.00 20.54 33.12
N THR A 145 2.11 20.41 33.84
CA THR A 145 2.10 20.57 35.30
C THR A 145 3.49 21.01 35.77
N LYS A 146 3.77 22.31 35.63
CA LYS A 146 4.66 22.99 36.58
C LYS A 146 3.79 23.41 37.75
N THR A 147 4.00 22.78 38.91
CA THR A 147 3.66 23.29 40.24
C THR A 147 4.92 23.26 41.07
#